data_AF-A0A957PVI5-F1
#
_entry.id   AF-A0A957PVI5-F1
#
_cell.length_a   1.000
_cell.length_b   1.000
_cell.length_c   1.000
_cell.angle_alpha   90.00
_cell.angle_beta   90.00
_cell.angle_gamma   90.00
#
_symmetry.space_group_name_H-M   'P 1'
#
loop_
_entity.id
_entity.type
_entity.pdbx_description
1 polymer ?
#
loop_
_entity_poly.entity_id
_entity_poly.type
_entity_poly.pdbx_seq_one_letter_code
_entity_poly.pdbx_strand_id
1 'polypeptide(L)' 'IGDLFTDRKIPTELRPHWPLLVDATTGEVHWVCGLQPGHRARITAATEEVLAVHFAQVDPDM' A
#
# COMPACT_ATOMS: atom_id res chain seq x y z
N ILE A 1 10.68 -3.78 0.05
CA ILE A 1 10.00 -2.58 -0.50
C ILE A 1 10.96 -1.72 -1.32
N GLY A 2 12.23 -1.56 -0.92
CA GLY A 2 13.21 -0.75 -1.65
C GLY A 2 13.27 -1.01 -3.16
N ASP A 3 13.33 -2.28 -3.57
CA ASP A 3 13.35 -2.66 -5.00
C ASP A 3 12.09 -2.19 -5.74
N LEU A 4 10.90 -2.37 -5.14
CA LEU A 4 9.63 -1.88 -5.72
C LEU A 4 9.65 -0.36 -5.93
N PHE A 5 10.18 0.42 -4.98
CA PHE A 5 10.30 1.87 -5.15
C PHE A 5 11.29 2.25 -6.24
N THR A 6 12.38 1.50 -6.38
CA THR A 6 13.34 1.69 -7.48
C THR A 6 12.69 1.40 -8.83
N ASP A 7 12.01 0.26 -8.97
CA ASP A 7 11.34 -0.16 -10.20
C ASP A 7 10.24 0.81 -10.62
N ARG A 8 9.48 1.32 -9.64
CA ARG A 8 8.43 2.33 -9.84
C ARG A 8 8.97 3.76 -9.92
N LYS A 9 10.29 3.94 -9.85
CA LYS A 9 10.98 5.24 -9.94
C LYS A 9 10.46 6.26 -8.92
N ILE A 10 10.18 5.81 -7.71
CA ILE A 10 9.70 6.66 -6.63
C ILE A 10 10.87 7.54 -6.13
N PRO A 11 10.70 8.89 -6.12
CA PRO A 11 11.67 9.82 -5.55
C PRO A 11 12.06 9.43 -4.13
N THR A 12 13.36 9.54 -3.80
CA THR A 12 13.89 9.07 -2.52
C THR A 12 13.27 9.80 -1.34
N GLU A 13 12.94 11.08 -1.53
CA GLU A 13 12.34 11.97 -0.52
C GLU A 13 10.92 11.52 -0.13
N LEU A 14 10.21 10.84 -1.04
CA LEU A 14 8.84 10.37 -0.79
C LEU A 14 8.80 8.99 -0.11
N ARG A 15 9.87 8.19 -0.22
CA ARG A 15 9.86 6.80 0.26
C ARG A 15 9.60 6.66 1.77
N PRO A 16 10.17 7.50 2.66
CA PRO A 16 9.91 7.40 4.10
C PRO A 16 8.48 7.72 4.50
N HIS A 17 7.77 8.51 3.67
CA HIS A 17 6.41 8.98 3.94
C HIS A 17 5.37 8.26 3.09
N TRP A 18 5.78 7.24 2.32
CA TRP A 18 4.87 6.53 1.45
C TRP A 18 3.86 5.71 2.27
N PRO A 19 2.55 5.83 2.01
CA PRO A 19 1.52 5.14 2.77
C PRO A 19 1.60 3.62 2.61
N LEU A 20 1.48 2.91 3.73
CA LEU A 20 1.42 1.45 3.79
C LEU A 20 0.15 1.03 4.54
N LEU A 21 -0.53 -0.01 4.02
CA LEU A 21 -1.53 -0.75 4.80
C LEU A 21 -0.82 -1.91 5.48
N VAL A 22 -0.91 -1.94 6.81
CA VAL A 22 -0.26 -2.95 7.64
C VAL A 22 -1.29 -3.66 8.52
N ASP A 23 -1.09 -4.96 8.72
CA ASP A 23 -1.78 -5.69 9.78
C ASP A 23 -1.18 -5.25 11.12
N ALA A 24 -2.01 -4.69 12.00
CA ALA A 24 -1.57 -4.16 13.28
C ALA A 24 -1.09 -5.24 14.26
N THR A 25 -1.53 -6.49 14.09
CA THR A 25 -1.18 -7.61 14.98
C THR A 25 0.11 -8.28 14.56
N THR A 26 0.30 -8.47 13.25
CA THR A 26 1.46 -9.20 12.70
C THR A 26 2.57 -8.26 12.22
N GLY A 27 2.26 -6.99 11.95
CA GLY A 27 3.17 -6.03 11.33
C GLY A 27 3.38 -6.28 9.83
N GLU A 28 2.66 -7.21 9.21
CA GLU A 28 2.82 -7.53 7.80
C GLU A 28 2.26 -6.42 6.89
N VAL A 29 2.92 -6.18 5.77
CA VAL A 29 2.48 -5.20 4.76
C VAL A 29 1.52 -5.86 3.78
N HIS A 30 0.27 -5.39 3.79
CA HIS A 30 -0.78 -5.87 2.89
C HIS A 30 -0.93 -5.00 1.64
N TRP A 31 -0.47 -3.75 1.67
CA TRP A 31 -0.50 -2.87 0.50
C TRP A 31 0.58 -1.81 0.59
N VAL A 32 1.37 -1.67 -0.47
CA VAL A 32 2.10 -0.42 -0.73
C VAL A 32 1.15 0.49 -1.50
N CYS A 33 0.52 1.43 -0.78
CA CYS A 33 -0.67 2.12 -1.25
C CYS A 33 -0.39 2.85 -2.58
N GLY A 34 -1.31 2.71 -3.54
CA GLY A 34 -1.16 3.25 -4.89
C GLY A 34 -0.13 2.55 -5.79
N LEU A 35 0.66 1.58 -5.29
CA LEU A 35 1.70 0.90 -6.08
C LEU A 35 1.41 -0.59 -6.29
N GLN A 36 1.27 -1.36 -5.21
CA GLN A 36 1.15 -2.82 -5.32
C GLN A 36 0.51 -3.46 -4.08
N PRO A 37 -0.62 -4.19 -4.23
CA PRO A 37 -1.14 -5.06 -3.19
C PRO A 37 -0.14 -6.17 -2.83
N GLY A 38 -0.07 -6.49 -1.54
CA GLY A 38 0.67 -7.63 -1.04
C GLY A 38 0.10 -8.94 -1.57
N HIS A 39 0.93 -9.98 -1.63
CA HIS A 39 0.51 -11.28 -2.19
C HIS A 39 -0.71 -11.86 -1.47
N ARG A 40 -0.76 -11.73 -0.14
CA ARG A 40 -1.87 -12.19 0.72
C ARG A 40 -3.16 -11.38 0.55
N ALA A 41 -3.08 -10.18 -0.02
CA ALA A 41 -4.23 -9.29 -0.23
C ALA A 41 -4.82 -9.38 -1.64
N ARG A 42 -4.41 -10.37 -2.45
CA ARG A 42 -4.94 -10.56 -3.79
C ARG A 42 -6.36 -11.10 -3.73
N ILE A 43 -7.22 -10.51 -4.55
CA ILE A 43 -8.55 -11.06 -4.82
C ILE A 43 -8.37 -12.28 -5.73
N THR A 44 -8.97 -13.38 -5.34
CA THR A 44 -8.94 -14.67 -6.05
C THR A 44 -10.36 -15.18 -6.26
N ALA A 45 -10.51 -16.30 -6.97
CA ALA A 45 -11.80 -16.96 -7.12
C ALA A 45 -12.37 -17.47 -5.78
N ALA A 46 -11.53 -17.64 -4.75
CA ALA A 46 -11.95 -18.06 -3.41
C ALA A 46 -12.22 -16.87 -2.47
N THR A 47 -12.13 -15.62 -2.95
CA THR A 47 -12.37 -14.45 -2.12
C THR A 47 -13.87 -14.24 -1.93
N GLU A 48 -14.34 -14.35 -0.69
CA GLU A 48 -15.75 -14.16 -0.31
C GLU A 48 -16.06 -12.71 0.08
N GLU A 49 -15.09 -12.04 0.71
CA GLU A 49 -15.24 -10.66 1.18
C GLU A 49 -14.06 -9.79 0.72
N VAL A 50 -14.33 -8.50 0.50
CA VAL A 50 -13.34 -7.52 0.08
C VAL A 50 -13.40 -6.29 0.97
N LEU A 51 -12.23 -5.83 1.42
CA LEU A 51 -12.09 -4.53 2.05
C LEU A 51 -11.72 -3.50 0.97
N ALA A 52 -12.63 -2.57 0.69
CA ALA A 52 -12.37 -1.44 -0.20
C ALA A 52 -11.73 -0.30 0.60
N VAL A 53 -10.49 0.06 0.25
CA VAL A 53 -9.75 1.15 0.88
C VAL A 53 -9.47 2.23 -0.16
N HIS A 54 -9.85 3.47 0.14
CA HIS A 54 -9.52 4.64 -0.67
C HIS A 54 -8.45 5.45 0.05
N PHE A 55 -7.37 5.77 -0.66
CA PHE A 55 -6.34 6.67 -0.19
C PHE A 55 -6.30 7.89 -1.10
N ALA A 56 -6.30 9.08 -0.50
CA ALA A 56 -6.23 10.35 -1.19
C ALA A 56 -5.21 11.24 -0.48
N GLN A 57 -4.62 12.19 -1.22
CA GLN A 57 -3.96 13.30 -0.56
C GLN A 57 -5.01 14.10 0.20
N VAL A 58 -4.71 14.40 1.46
CA VAL A 58 -5.43 15.43 2.20
C VAL A 58 -4.68 16.72 1.90
N ASP A 59 -5.36 17.68 1.28
CA ASP A 59 -4.79 19.02 1.10
C ASP A 59 -4.65 19.63 2.51
N PRO A 60 -3.45 20.01 2.96
CA PRO A 60 -3.25 20.47 4.33
C PRO A 60 -3.95 21.80 4.66
N ASP A 61 -4.45 22.50 3.63
CA ASP A 61 -5.14 23.80 3.75
C ASP A 61 -6.68 23.70 3.71
N MET A 62 -7.24 22.49 3.85
CA MET A 62 -8.69 22.22 3.81
C MET A 62 -9.29 21.95 5.18
#